data_AF-A0A661T163-F1
#
_entry.id   AF-A0A661T163-F1
#
_cell.length_a   1.000
_cell.length_b   1.000
_cell.length_c   1.000
_cell.angle_alpha   90.00
_cell.angle_beta   90.00
_cell.angle_gamma   90.00
#
_symmetry.space_group_name_H-M   'P 1'
#
loop_
_entity.id
_entity.type
_entity.pdbx_description
1 polymer ?
#
loop_
_entity_poly.entity_id
_entity_poly.type
_entity_poly.pdbx_seq_one_letter_code
_entity_poly.pdbx_strand_id
1 'polypeptide(L)'
;MIIPGENRSTNPYDAPVGALCANFNTIFFDTRQDGSMVSAEPQTPLIPYAVKKIRSLGLKRGRYTFTHDPAEATRYAGELFRYFLRREGIRITGTIRRGTAGSGIRPVLTYRSRFTLREAVGKMLKFSSNFMANQILLCIGARVYGPPGSLEKGVRAVREYARGELHLAGLNMVEGSGISRKNRLSARDMLAVLTAFRPYRHLLNRKGNILYKTGSLTGIRTRAGYVEKKGSPSCYFVVFLSREGPDADRFMTAIARFATRR
;
A
#
# COMPACT_ATOMS: atom_id res chain seq x y z
N MET A 1 -2.15 8.70 10.10
CA MET A 1 -1.93 9.92 9.27
C MET A 1 -2.91 9.87 8.11
N ILE A 2 -3.34 11.02 7.56
CA ILE A 2 -4.21 11.05 6.37
C ILE A 2 -3.33 11.21 5.13
N ILE A 3 -3.52 10.36 4.13
CA ILE A 3 -2.79 10.46 2.86
C ILE A 3 -3.55 11.41 1.91
N PRO A 4 -2.87 12.36 1.25
CA PRO A 4 -3.51 13.22 0.26
C PRO A 4 -4.14 12.42 -0.89
N GLY A 5 -5.44 12.59 -1.13
CA GLY A 5 -6.16 11.96 -2.25
C GLY A 5 -6.91 10.68 -1.89
N GLU A 6 -6.75 10.17 -0.67
CA GLU A 6 -7.67 9.17 -0.11
C GLU A 6 -9.03 9.83 0.18
N ASN A 7 -10.10 9.10 -0.08
CA ASN A 7 -11.42 9.46 0.41
C ASN A 7 -11.58 8.81 1.79
N ARG A 8 -12.16 9.48 2.79
CA ARG A 8 -12.42 8.83 4.09
C ARG A 8 -13.55 7.81 3.95
N SER A 9 -13.26 6.68 3.31
CA SER A 9 -14.20 5.63 2.95
C SER A 9 -13.83 4.31 3.63
N THR A 10 -14.67 3.30 3.46
CA THR A 10 -14.37 1.94 3.90
C THR A 10 -13.52 1.16 2.88
N ASN A 11 -13.19 1.78 1.74
CA ASN A 11 -12.34 1.17 0.74
C ASN A 11 -10.95 0.88 1.34
N PRO A 12 -10.43 -0.35 1.24
CA PRO A 12 -9.09 -0.67 1.75
C PRO A 12 -7.95 0.14 1.12
N TYR A 13 -8.18 0.78 -0.03
CA TYR A 13 -7.22 1.73 -0.61
C TYR A 13 -7.02 3.01 0.20
N ASP A 14 -7.97 3.33 1.08
CA ASP A 14 -7.97 4.50 1.96
C ASP A 14 -7.51 4.16 3.39
N ALA A 15 -6.96 2.96 3.60
CA ALA A 15 -6.57 2.49 4.92
C ALA A 15 -5.46 3.34 5.54
N PRO A 16 -5.63 3.83 6.79
CA PRO A 16 -4.69 4.76 7.37
C PRO A 16 -3.39 4.06 7.69
N VAL A 17 -2.28 4.71 7.37
CA VAL A 17 -0.94 4.26 7.77
C VAL A 17 -0.55 4.81 9.15
N GLY A 18 0.32 4.07 9.83
CA GLY A 18 0.82 4.40 11.16
C GLY A 18 1.82 3.38 11.68
N ALA A 19 2.39 3.64 12.86
CA ALA A 19 3.41 2.79 13.48
C ALA A 19 2.84 1.48 14.05
N LEU A 20 1.60 1.50 14.55
CA LEU A 20 0.89 0.32 15.04
C LEU A 20 -0.27 0.02 14.10
N CYS A 21 -0.17 -1.06 13.35
CA CYS A 21 -1.18 -1.49 12.39
C CYS A 21 -1.39 -2.99 12.50
N ALA A 22 -2.64 -3.42 12.36
CA ALA A 22 -3.00 -4.84 12.30
C ALA A 22 -3.91 -5.07 11.10
N ASN A 23 -3.59 -6.10 10.29
CA ASN A 23 -4.34 -6.47 9.09
C ASN A 23 -4.67 -5.28 8.16
N PHE A 24 -3.66 -4.47 7.83
CA PHE A 24 -3.80 -3.26 7.01
C PHE A 24 -4.80 -2.24 7.58
N ASN A 25 -5.06 -2.26 8.90
CA ASN A 25 -6.11 -1.47 9.55
C ASN A 25 -7.49 -1.68 8.90
N THR A 26 -7.76 -2.92 8.53
CA THR A 26 -9.02 -3.35 7.95
C THR A 26 -9.51 -4.65 8.60
N ILE A 27 -10.81 -4.91 8.46
CA ILE A 27 -11.42 -6.19 8.79
C ILE A 27 -12.44 -6.55 7.72
N PHE A 28 -12.36 -7.77 7.18
CA PHE A 28 -13.36 -8.33 6.29
C PHE A 28 -14.39 -9.10 7.10
N PHE A 29 -15.66 -8.78 6.93
CA PHE A 29 -16.74 -9.39 7.70
C PHE A 29 -17.96 -9.67 6.83
N ASP A 30 -18.80 -10.57 7.32
CA ASP A 30 -20.14 -10.84 6.78
C ASP A 30 -21.14 -10.92 7.93
N THR A 31 -22.41 -10.69 7.64
CA THR A 31 -23.53 -10.89 8.56
C THR A 31 -24.34 -12.07 8.07
N ARG A 32 -24.45 -13.09 8.92
CA ARG A 32 -25.29 -14.26 8.67
C ARG A 32 -26.77 -13.90 8.70
N GLN A 33 -27.60 -14.83 8.24
CA GLN A 33 -29.06 -14.66 8.23
C GLN A 33 -29.65 -14.44 9.62
N ASP A 34 -29.03 -15.02 10.67
CA ASP A 34 -29.40 -14.84 12.08
C ASP A 34 -28.98 -13.48 12.68
N GLY A 35 -28.38 -12.59 11.87
CA GLY A 35 -27.88 -11.29 12.32
C GLY A 35 -26.54 -11.34 13.05
N SER A 36 -25.93 -12.51 13.23
CA SER A 36 -24.58 -12.64 13.78
C SER A 36 -23.55 -12.19 12.74
N MET A 37 -22.62 -11.33 13.17
CA MET A 37 -21.48 -10.97 12.34
C MET A 37 -20.31 -11.91 12.57
N VAL A 38 -19.64 -12.26 11.49
CA VAL A 38 -18.45 -13.10 11.50
C VAL A 38 -17.33 -12.50 10.69
N SER A 39 -16.10 -12.87 11.04
CA SER A 39 -14.98 -12.57 10.16
C SER A 39 -15.11 -13.37 8.88
N ALA A 40 -14.87 -12.71 7.76
CA ALA A 40 -14.76 -13.32 6.44
C ALA A 40 -13.29 -13.62 6.08
N GLU A 41 -12.39 -13.59 7.06
CA GLU A 41 -10.98 -13.91 6.91
C GLU A 41 -10.45 -14.80 8.06
N PRO A 42 -9.83 -15.96 7.79
CA PRO A 42 -9.40 -16.90 8.83
C PRO A 42 -8.38 -16.31 9.81
N GLN A 43 -7.50 -15.44 9.32
CA GLN A 43 -6.37 -14.90 10.08
C GLN A 43 -6.75 -13.75 11.03
N THR A 44 -7.88 -13.07 10.80
CA THR A 44 -8.25 -11.87 11.57
C THR A 44 -9.59 -12.11 12.25
N PRO A 45 -9.62 -12.31 13.58
CA PRO A 45 -10.88 -12.53 14.29
C PRO A 45 -11.73 -11.26 14.28
N LEU A 46 -13.05 -11.43 14.22
CA LEU A 46 -13.99 -10.34 14.39
C LEU A 46 -14.20 -10.07 15.88
N ILE A 47 -13.52 -9.05 16.40
CA ILE A 47 -13.53 -8.71 17.83
C ILE A 47 -14.65 -7.70 18.18
N PRO A 48 -15.11 -7.63 19.45
CA PRO A 48 -16.20 -6.73 19.86
C PRO A 48 -16.01 -5.26 19.49
N TYR A 49 -14.76 -4.77 19.52
CA TYR A 49 -14.43 -3.41 19.11
C TYR A 49 -14.77 -3.16 17.62
N ALA A 50 -14.44 -4.10 16.74
CA ALA A 50 -14.77 -4.01 15.32
C ALA A 50 -16.28 -4.13 15.08
N VAL A 51 -16.95 -5.08 15.74
CA VAL A 51 -18.41 -5.27 15.70
C VAL A 51 -19.15 -3.97 16.03
N LYS A 52 -18.76 -3.27 17.10
CA LYS A 52 -19.37 -2.00 17.52
C LYS A 52 -19.25 -0.94 16.43
N LYS A 53 -18.06 -0.80 15.82
CA LYS A 53 -17.78 0.18 14.77
C LYS A 53 -18.53 -0.12 13.46
N ILE A 54 -18.58 -1.39 13.08
CA ILE A 54 -19.31 -1.84 11.89
C ILE A 54 -20.81 -1.57 12.05
N ARG A 55 -21.40 -1.90 13.20
CA ARG A 55 -22.83 -1.64 13.48
C ARG A 55 -23.19 -0.16 13.39
N SER A 56 -22.33 0.73 13.91
CA SER A 56 -22.59 2.18 13.83
C SER A 56 -22.64 2.73 12.40
N LEU A 57 -22.15 1.97 11.41
CA LEU A 57 -22.16 2.35 10.00
C LEU A 57 -23.26 1.66 9.18
N GLY A 58 -24.05 0.76 9.80
CA GLY A 58 -25.13 0.04 9.13
C GLY A 58 -24.68 -0.94 8.03
N LEU A 59 -23.39 -1.31 8.02
CA LEU A 59 -22.84 -2.20 7.00
C LEU A 59 -23.21 -3.65 7.31
N LYS A 60 -23.77 -4.36 6.32
CA LYS A 60 -24.15 -5.79 6.45
C LYS A 60 -23.01 -6.74 6.09
N ARG A 61 -22.12 -6.37 5.18
CA ARG A 61 -20.99 -7.18 4.74
C ARG A 61 -19.95 -6.31 4.07
N GLY A 62 -18.74 -6.83 3.93
CA GLY A 62 -17.68 -6.19 3.17
C GLY A 62 -16.44 -5.95 4.02
N ARG A 63 -15.52 -5.13 3.49
CA ARG A 63 -14.32 -4.73 4.21
C ARG A 63 -14.56 -3.39 4.89
N TYR A 64 -14.37 -3.37 6.21
CA TYR A 64 -14.36 -2.15 6.98
C TYR A 64 -12.93 -1.69 7.20
N THR A 65 -12.72 -0.39 7.10
CA THR A 65 -11.41 0.25 7.22
C THR A 65 -11.49 1.31 8.31
N PHE A 66 -10.55 1.31 9.26
CA PHE A 66 -10.56 2.22 10.41
C PHE A 66 -10.05 3.64 10.05
N THR A 67 -10.58 4.24 8.96
CA THR A 67 -10.03 5.44 8.28
C THR A 67 -10.40 6.77 8.93
N HIS A 68 -11.51 6.84 9.66
CA HIS A 68 -12.07 8.12 10.10
C HIS A 68 -11.26 8.77 11.24
N ASP A 69 -10.61 7.95 12.06
CA ASP A 69 -9.76 8.41 13.17
C ASP A 69 -8.52 7.50 13.29
N PRO A 70 -7.29 8.02 13.07
CA PRO A 70 -6.05 7.26 13.27
C PRO A 70 -5.91 6.62 14.67
N ALA A 71 -6.58 7.19 15.69
CA ALA A 71 -6.65 6.60 17.02
C ALA A 71 -7.44 5.29 17.03
N GLU A 72 -8.47 5.16 16.18
CA GLU A 72 -9.27 3.93 16.07
C GLU A 72 -8.45 2.78 15.50
N ALA A 73 -7.67 3.04 14.45
CA ALA A 73 -6.79 2.04 13.85
C ALA A 73 -5.74 1.54 14.86
N THR A 74 -5.12 2.47 15.61
CA THR A 74 -4.18 2.13 16.68
C THR A 74 -4.87 1.35 17.81
N ARG A 75 -6.08 1.78 18.20
CA ARG A 75 -6.88 1.10 19.22
C ARG A 75 -7.27 -0.30 18.78
N TYR A 76 -7.65 -0.49 17.51
CA TYR A 76 -7.97 -1.79 16.94
C TYR A 76 -6.81 -2.78 17.07
N ALA A 77 -5.57 -2.35 16.78
CA ALA A 77 -4.40 -3.19 16.97
C ALA A 77 -4.23 -3.63 18.44
N GLY A 78 -4.42 -2.72 19.39
CA GLY A 78 -4.38 -3.05 20.82
C GLY A 78 -5.50 -4.00 21.24
N GLU A 79 -6.72 -3.79 20.74
CA GLU A 79 -7.89 -4.63 21.01
C GLU A 79 -7.72 -6.05 20.45
N LEU A 80 -7.12 -6.20 19.26
CA LEU A 80 -6.71 -7.49 18.70
C LEU A 80 -5.65 -8.16 19.56
N PHE A 81 -4.63 -7.43 20.00
CA PHE A 81 -3.60 -7.98 20.87
C PHE A 81 -4.20 -8.50 22.19
N ARG A 82 -5.10 -7.73 22.81
CA ARG A 82 -5.87 -8.15 23.99
C ARG A 82 -6.69 -9.42 23.72
N TYR A 83 -7.32 -9.53 22.56
CA TYR A 83 -8.08 -10.71 22.17
C TYR A 83 -7.19 -11.96 22.15
N PHE A 84 -6.02 -11.89 21.51
CA PHE A 84 -5.11 -13.04 21.43
C PHE A 84 -4.51 -13.41 22.80
N LEU A 85 -4.12 -12.44 23.63
CA LEU A 85 -3.65 -12.72 24.98
C LEU A 85 -4.71 -13.46 25.81
N ARG A 86 -5.97 -13.03 25.75
CA ARG A 86 -7.08 -13.71 26.45
C ARG A 86 -7.34 -15.12 25.91
N ARG A 87 -7.20 -15.32 24.61
CA ARG A 87 -7.34 -16.64 23.98
C ARG A 87 -6.28 -17.63 24.50
N GLU A 88 -5.08 -17.14 24.80
CA GLU A 88 -4.00 -17.92 25.44
C GLU A 88 -4.12 -17.97 26.98
N GLY A 89 -5.27 -17.59 27.56
CA GLY A 89 -5.50 -17.66 29.01
C GLY A 89 -4.88 -16.53 29.83
N ILE A 90 -4.25 -15.53 29.21
CA ILE A 90 -3.63 -14.41 29.93
C ILE A 90 -4.71 -13.42 30.40
N ARG A 91 -4.84 -13.29 31.72
CA ARG A 91 -5.78 -12.36 32.34
C ARG A 91 -5.28 -10.91 32.21
N ILE A 92 -6.12 -10.05 31.64
CA ILE A 92 -5.85 -8.61 31.51
C ILE A 92 -6.87 -7.86 32.35
N THR A 93 -6.41 -7.23 33.43
CA THR A 93 -7.23 -6.44 34.38
C THR A 93 -7.27 -4.95 34.04
N GLY A 94 -6.30 -4.46 33.27
CA GLY A 94 -6.20 -3.05 32.86
C GLY A 94 -7.04 -2.68 31.63
N THR A 95 -6.99 -1.39 31.28
CA THR A 95 -7.59 -0.85 30.06
C THR A 95 -6.54 -0.56 28.99
N ILE A 96 -6.94 -0.65 27.72
CA ILE A 96 -6.06 -0.33 26.60
C ILE A 96 -5.93 1.18 26.48
N ARG A 97 -4.69 1.68 26.50
CA ARG A 97 -4.35 3.09 26.33
C ARG A 97 -3.28 3.24 25.26
N ARG A 98 -3.30 4.38 24.57
CA ARG A 98 -2.21 4.78 23.67
C ARG A 98 -1.12 5.44 24.49
N GLY A 99 0.13 5.20 24.12
CA GLY A 99 1.29 5.82 24.76
C GLY A 99 2.55 5.50 23.97
N THR A 100 3.64 6.17 24.34
CA THR A 100 4.99 5.82 23.89
C THR A 100 5.61 4.84 24.87
N ALA A 101 6.39 3.89 24.38
CA ALA A 101 7.24 3.10 25.26
C ALA A 101 8.29 4.05 25.87
N GLY A 102 8.39 4.08 27.21
CA GLY A 102 9.41 4.86 27.89
C GLY A 102 10.82 4.35 27.60
N SER A 103 11.83 5.19 27.87
CA SER A 103 13.23 4.77 27.85
C SER A 103 13.47 3.66 28.87
N GLY A 104 14.31 2.67 28.53
CA GLY A 104 14.70 1.59 29.44
C GLY A 104 13.72 0.40 29.51
N ILE A 105 12.63 0.40 28.75
CA ILE A 105 11.76 -0.79 28.63
C ILE A 105 12.49 -1.87 27.85
N ARG A 106 12.79 -3.00 28.50
CA ARG A 106 13.34 -4.19 27.84
C ARG A 106 12.23 -4.90 27.05
N PRO A 107 12.38 -5.12 25.73
CA PRO A 107 11.40 -5.86 24.95
C PRO A 107 11.27 -7.30 25.45
N VAL A 108 10.04 -7.76 25.69
CA VAL A 108 9.75 -9.18 25.98
C VAL A 108 9.88 -10.02 24.71
N LEU A 109 9.45 -9.47 23.57
CA LEU A 109 9.56 -10.10 22.25
C LEU A 109 9.84 -9.02 21.21
N THR A 110 10.74 -9.32 20.28
CA THR A 110 10.91 -8.53 19.05
C THR A 110 10.53 -9.39 17.86
N TYR A 111 9.40 -9.07 17.23
CA TYR A 111 9.00 -9.69 15.98
C TYR A 111 9.64 -8.97 14.81
N ARG A 112 10.36 -9.70 13.96
CA ARG A 112 10.85 -9.22 12.67
C ARG A 112 10.01 -9.82 11.56
N SER A 113 9.67 -9.00 10.57
CA SER A 113 8.97 -9.46 9.37
C SER A 113 9.74 -10.62 8.74
N ARG A 114 9.02 -11.72 8.45
CA ARG A 114 9.57 -12.82 7.64
C ARG A 114 9.87 -12.42 6.20
N PHE A 115 9.26 -11.34 5.72
CA PHE A 115 9.51 -10.80 4.38
C PHE A 115 10.65 -9.79 4.42
N THR A 116 11.58 -9.94 3.50
CA THR A 116 12.57 -8.95 3.13
C THR A 116 11.89 -7.70 2.53
N LEU A 117 12.62 -6.57 2.48
CA LEU A 117 12.13 -5.37 1.80
C LEU A 117 11.79 -5.66 0.33
N ARG A 118 12.59 -6.49 -0.35
CA ARG A 118 12.34 -6.88 -1.75
C ARG A 118 11.03 -7.62 -1.91
N GLU A 119 10.73 -8.57 -1.03
CA GLU A 119 9.46 -9.31 -1.07
C GLU A 119 8.26 -8.42 -0.72
N ALA A 120 8.43 -7.51 0.24
CA ALA A 120 7.40 -6.52 0.57
C ALA A 120 7.10 -5.61 -0.62
N VAL A 121 8.12 -5.09 -1.31
CA VAL A 121 7.97 -4.30 -2.55
C VAL A 121 7.33 -5.14 -3.66
N GLY A 122 7.74 -6.40 -3.83
CA GLY A 122 7.13 -7.32 -4.80
C GLY A 122 5.63 -7.51 -4.55
N LYS A 123 5.22 -7.74 -3.30
CA LYS A 123 3.80 -7.84 -2.92
C LYS A 123 3.06 -6.52 -3.13
N MET A 124 3.66 -5.39 -2.76
CA MET A 124 3.11 -4.05 -2.99
C MET A 124 2.83 -3.82 -4.49
N LEU A 125 3.78 -4.14 -5.36
CA LEU A 125 3.63 -4.00 -6.82
C LEU A 125 2.59 -4.96 -7.38
N LYS A 126 2.60 -6.23 -6.93
CA LYS A 126 1.68 -7.28 -7.34
C LYS A 126 0.23 -6.91 -7.07
N PHE A 127 -0.07 -6.48 -5.84
CA PHE A 127 -1.43 -6.17 -5.39
C PHE A 127 -1.79 -4.69 -5.48
N SER A 128 -0.87 -3.84 -5.94
CA SER A 128 -1.06 -2.38 -6.00
C SER A 128 -1.49 -1.78 -4.66
N SER A 129 -0.85 -2.21 -3.57
CA SER A 129 -1.28 -1.84 -2.22
C SER A 129 -0.84 -0.42 -1.85
N ASN A 130 -1.81 0.50 -1.75
CA ASN A 130 -1.57 1.88 -1.30
C ASN A 130 -1.00 1.92 0.12
N PHE A 131 -1.58 1.10 1.01
CA PHE A 131 -1.11 0.99 2.39
C PHE A 131 0.38 0.63 2.45
N MET A 132 0.82 -0.40 1.71
CA MET A 132 2.23 -0.81 1.71
C MET A 132 3.14 0.27 1.12
N ALA A 133 2.71 0.93 0.03
CA ALA A 133 3.48 1.98 -0.60
C ALA A 133 3.72 3.17 0.33
N ASN A 134 2.66 3.61 1.02
CA ASN A 134 2.76 4.70 2.00
C ASN A 134 3.52 4.28 3.26
N GLN A 135 3.38 3.04 3.74
CA GLN A 135 4.20 2.54 4.85
C GLN A 135 5.70 2.50 4.51
N ILE A 136 6.06 2.03 3.32
CA ILE A 136 7.45 2.04 2.85
C ILE A 136 7.97 3.49 2.77
N LEU A 137 7.18 4.43 2.26
CA LEU A 137 7.54 5.85 2.21
C LEU A 137 7.81 6.43 3.60
N LEU A 138 6.97 6.14 4.59
CA LEU A 138 7.18 6.58 5.98
C LEU A 138 8.45 5.97 6.59
N CYS A 139 8.72 4.69 6.32
CA CYS A 139 9.93 4.00 6.75
C CYS A 139 11.19 4.62 6.14
N ILE A 140 11.16 4.97 4.85
CA ILE A 140 12.26 5.70 4.19
C ILE A 140 12.51 7.03 4.90
N GLY A 141 11.46 7.83 5.13
CA GLY A 141 11.57 9.11 5.82
C GLY A 141 12.16 8.99 7.23
N ALA A 142 11.70 7.99 7.99
CA ALA A 142 12.24 7.70 9.33
C ALA A 142 13.70 7.23 9.30
N ARG A 143 14.09 6.46 8.27
CA ARG A 143 15.44 5.92 8.14
C ARG A 143 16.46 6.98 7.75
N VAL A 144 16.06 7.94 6.94
CA VAL A 144 16.93 9.01 6.40
C VAL A 144 17.00 10.21 7.37
N TYR A 145 15.86 10.65 7.92
CA TYR A 145 15.77 11.87 8.76
C TYR A 145 15.35 11.59 10.21
N GLY A 146 15.48 10.33 10.66
CA GLY A 146 15.14 9.91 12.02
C GLY A 146 13.63 9.75 12.29
N PRO A 147 13.25 8.98 13.33
CA PRO A 147 11.86 8.80 13.73
C PRO A 147 11.27 10.08 14.38
N PRO A 148 9.93 10.21 14.43
CA PRO A 148 8.94 9.39 13.72
C PRO A 148 9.00 9.62 12.20
N GLY A 149 8.58 8.63 11.43
CA GLY A 149 8.39 8.76 9.98
C GLY A 149 7.21 9.68 9.66
N SER A 150 7.37 10.51 8.64
CA SER A 150 6.31 11.40 8.14
C SER A 150 6.27 11.38 6.61
N LEU A 151 5.12 11.74 6.03
CA LEU A 151 4.99 11.91 4.58
C LEU A 151 6.00 12.94 4.06
N GLU A 152 6.17 14.06 4.77
CA GLU A 152 7.13 15.10 4.42
C GLU A 152 8.55 14.54 4.33
N LYS A 153 9.02 13.83 5.37
CA LYS A 153 10.33 13.18 5.39
C LYS A 153 10.47 12.15 4.27
N GLY A 154 9.47 11.31 4.05
CA GLY A 154 9.50 10.29 3.01
C GLY A 154 9.55 10.89 1.60
N VAL A 155 8.68 11.86 1.32
CA VAL A 155 8.63 12.60 0.05
C VAL A 155 9.95 13.33 -0.19
N ARG A 156 10.49 13.99 0.83
CA ARG A 156 11.78 14.69 0.73
C ARG A 156 12.90 13.72 0.34
N ALA A 157 13.00 12.57 1.01
CA ALA A 157 14.01 11.55 0.69
C ALA A 157 13.88 11.04 -0.75
N VAL A 158 12.65 10.76 -1.22
CA VAL A 158 12.43 10.30 -2.60
C VAL A 158 12.76 11.38 -3.62
N ARG A 159 12.44 12.65 -3.34
CA ARG A 159 12.78 13.78 -4.22
C ARG A 159 14.29 14.01 -4.30
N GLU A 160 14.99 13.93 -3.18
CA GLU A 160 16.46 14.04 -3.15
C GLU A 160 17.11 12.90 -3.94
N TYR A 161 16.66 11.65 -3.75
CA TYR A 161 17.11 10.51 -4.56
C TYR A 161 16.79 10.69 -6.05
N ALA A 162 15.57 11.12 -6.38
CA ALA A 162 15.17 11.34 -7.77
C ALA A 162 16.01 12.41 -8.46
N ARG A 163 16.39 13.49 -7.76
CA ARG A 163 17.25 14.54 -8.31
C ARG A 163 18.71 14.10 -8.40
N GLY A 164 19.23 13.48 -7.35
CA GLY A 164 20.65 13.12 -7.24
C GLY A 164 21.02 11.92 -8.08
N GLU A 165 20.26 10.83 -7.96
CA GLU A 165 20.60 9.52 -8.54
C GLU A 165 19.93 9.29 -9.91
N LEU A 166 18.72 9.84 -10.09
CA LEU A 166 17.94 9.64 -11.33
C LEU A 166 17.91 10.88 -12.23
N HIS A 167 18.48 12.00 -11.78
CA HIS A 167 18.50 13.29 -12.50
C HIS A 167 17.12 13.77 -12.96
N LEU A 168 16.07 13.48 -12.18
CA LEU A 168 14.70 13.89 -12.46
C LEU A 168 14.44 15.31 -11.92
N ALA A 169 14.20 16.26 -12.83
CA ALA A 169 13.85 17.64 -12.46
C ALA A 169 12.34 17.85 -12.24
N GLY A 170 11.48 17.03 -12.87
CA GLY A 170 10.04 17.25 -12.94
C GLY A 170 9.16 16.46 -11.96
N LEU A 171 9.75 15.70 -11.03
CA LEU A 171 8.98 14.88 -10.09
C LEU A 171 8.26 15.75 -9.04
N ASN A 172 6.93 15.75 -9.08
CA ASN A 172 6.11 16.21 -7.95
C ASN A 172 5.45 15.00 -7.29
N MET A 173 5.83 14.72 -6.05
CA MET A 173 5.27 13.62 -5.26
C MET A 173 4.77 14.16 -3.93
N VAL A 174 3.59 13.74 -3.48
CA VAL A 174 3.05 14.11 -2.16
C VAL A 174 2.78 12.88 -1.28
N GLU A 175 2.81 11.68 -1.86
CA GLU A 175 2.62 10.39 -1.18
C GLU A 175 3.10 9.22 -2.07
N GLY A 176 3.12 8.01 -1.52
CA GLY A 176 3.81 6.83 -2.08
C GLY A 176 3.02 5.96 -3.04
N SER A 177 1.69 5.98 -2.97
CA SER A 177 0.83 5.03 -3.68
C SER A 177 0.43 5.45 -5.08
N GLY A 178 0.46 6.76 -5.37
CA GLY A 178 -0.05 7.34 -6.61
C GLY A 178 -1.53 7.73 -6.53
N ILE A 179 -2.22 7.55 -5.39
CA ILE A 179 -3.64 7.91 -5.25
C ILE A 179 -3.87 9.42 -5.35
N SER A 180 -2.88 10.23 -4.95
CA SER A 180 -3.04 11.68 -5.00
C SER A 180 -3.04 12.21 -6.43
N ARG A 181 -4.10 12.94 -6.78
CA ARG A 181 -4.13 13.77 -8.00
C ARG A 181 -3.12 14.91 -7.98
N LYS A 182 -2.35 15.12 -6.90
CA LYS A 182 -1.25 16.09 -6.87
C LYS A 182 0.06 15.48 -7.38
N ASN A 183 0.20 14.16 -7.44
CA ASN A 183 1.40 13.54 -8.00
C ASN A 183 1.53 13.84 -9.50
N ARG A 184 2.71 14.23 -9.95
CA ARG A 184 3.05 14.52 -11.35
C ARG A 184 4.42 13.94 -11.67
N LEU A 185 4.50 13.30 -12.82
CA LEU A 185 5.73 12.76 -13.39
C LEU A 185 5.55 12.71 -14.91
N SER A 186 6.57 13.08 -15.68
CA SER A 186 6.50 12.94 -17.14
C SER A 186 6.72 11.49 -17.57
N ALA A 187 6.30 11.13 -18.79
CA ALA A 187 6.59 9.81 -19.33
C ALA A 187 8.11 9.57 -19.50
N ARG A 188 8.87 10.62 -19.79
CA ARG A 188 10.35 10.59 -19.90
C ARG A 188 11.00 10.32 -18.55
N ASP A 189 10.52 10.95 -17.47
CA ASP A 189 11.03 10.68 -16.13
C ASP A 189 10.71 9.25 -15.70
N MET A 190 9.50 8.75 -16.00
CA MET A 190 9.14 7.35 -15.72
C MET A 190 10.01 6.38 -16.52
N LEU A 191 10.43 6.72 -17.73
CA LEU A 191 11.38 5.91 -18.49
C LEU A 191 12.72 5.80 -17.76
N ALA A 192 13.27 6.91 -17.23
CA ALA A 192 14.49 6.88 -16.43
C ALA A 192 14.33 6.05 -15.14
N VAL A 193 13.18 6.14 -14.47
CA VAL A 193 12.84 5.26 -13.34
C VAL A 193 12.86 3.78 -13.76
N LEU A 194 12.27 3.43 -14.90
CA LEU A 194 12.30 2.05 -15.41
C LEU A 194 13.71 1.62 -15.78
N THR A 195 14.54 2.50 -16.35
CA THR A 195 15.95 2.18 -16.63
C THR A 195 16.69 1.79 -15.36
N ALA A 196 16.58 2.58 -14.29
CA ALA A 196 17.17 2.26 -12.99
C ALA A 196 16.54 1.02 -12.33
N PHE A 197 15.23 0.80 -12.53
CA PHE A 197 14.51 -0.33 -11.94
C PHE A 197 14.74 -1.67 -12.68
N ARG A 198 15.43 -1.68 -13.83
CA ARG A 198 15.61 -2.88 -14.68
C ARG A 198 16.08 -4.14 -13.95
N PRO A 199 17.02 -4.10 -12.97
CA PRO A 199 17.42 -5.30 -12.22
C PRO A 199 16.27 -5.93 -11.42
N TYR A 200 15.28 -5.12 -11.04
CA TYR A 200 14.12 -5.50 -10.23
C TYR A 200 12.85 -5.72 -11.06
N ARG A 201 12.91 -5.66 -12.38
CA ARG A 201 11.74 -5.82 -13.28
C ARG A 201 10.91 -7.08 -13.01
N HIS A 202 11.54 -8.14 -12.53
CA HIS A 202 10.88 -9.42 -12.18
C HIS A 202 9.86 -9.29 -11.04
N LEU A 203 9.88 -8.18 -10.29
CA LEU A 203 8.88 -7.85 -9.26
C LEU A 203 7.56 -7.33 -9.85
N LEU A 204 7.52 -6.95 -11.13
CA LEU A 204 6.30 -6.49 -11.79
C LEU A 204 5.39 -7.65 -12.18
N ASN A 205 4.12 -7.34 -12.42
CA ASN A 205 3.18 -8.30 -12.98
C ASN A 205 3.61 -8.71 -14.40
N ARG A 206 3.64 -10.01 -14.67
CA ARG A 206 3.94 -10.57 -15.99
C ARG A 206 2.65 -11.03 -16.69
N LYS A 207 2.48 -10.66 -17.96
CA LYS A 207 1.48 -11.22 -18.88
C LYS A 207 2.18 -11.55 -20.20
N GLY A 208 2.39 -12.85 -20.45
CA GLY A 208 3.25 -13.30 -21.56
C GLY A 208 4.67 -12.75 -21.41
N ASN A 209 5.12 -11.99 -22.42
CA ASN A 209 6.44 -11.37 -22.43
C ASN A 209 6.46 -9.92 -21.92
N ILE A 210 5.35 -9.42 -21.37
CA ILE A 210 5.24 -8.05 -20.87
C ILE A 210 5.28 -8.05 -19.35
N LEU A 211 6.14 -7.23 -18.75
CA LEU A 211 6.20 -6.98 -17.32
C LEU A 211 5.79 -5.54 -17.04
N TYR A 212 4.76 -5.30 -16.24
CA TYR A 212 4.25 -3.93 -16.07
C TYR A 212 3.56 -3.68 -14.74
N LYS A 213 3.50 -2.39 -14.38
CA LYS A 213 2.62 -1.89 -13.34
C LYS A 213 1.44 -1.14 -13.95
N THR A 214 0.27 -1.35 -13.36
CA THR A 214 -0.96 -0.62 -13.67
C THR A 214 -1.11 0.61 -12.77
N GLY A 215 -1.76 1.65 -13.27
CA GLY A 215 -2.33 2.72 -12.45
C GLY A 215 -3.73 3.06 -12.94
N SER A 216 -4.66 3.22 -12.00
CA SER A 216 -6.06 3.48 -12.30
C SER A 216 -6.65 4.44 -11.27
N LEU A 217 -7.13 5.59 -11.73
CA LEU A 217 -7.99 6.51 -10.97
C LEU A 217 -9.16 6.92 -11.88
N THR A 218 -10.19 7.56 -11.35
CA THR A 218 -11.27 8.12 -12.20
C THR A 218 -10.67 9.07 -13.25
N GLY A 219 -10.95 8.82 -14.54
CA GLY A 219 -10.34 9.57 -15.65
C GLY A 219 -8.86 9.32 -15.94
N ILE A 220 -8.20 8.37 -15.26
CA ILE A 220 -6.77 8.10 -15.46
C ILE A 220 -6.53 6.59 -15.64
N ARG A 221 -5.80 6.24 -16.69
CA ARG A 221 -5.31 4.87 -16.93
C ARG A 221 -3.84 4.93 -17.32
N THR A 222 -3.00 4.19 -16.60
CA THR A 222 -1.56 4.14 -16.87
C THR A 222 -1.02 2.72 -16.92
N ARG A 223 0.03 2.54 -17.71
CA ARG A 223 0.86 1.33 -17.79
C ARG A 223 2.32 1.76 -17.95
N ALA A 224 3.21 1.15 -17.19
CA ALA A 224 4.65 1.38 -17.31
C ALA A 224 5.38 0.06 -17.07
N GLY A 225 6.39 -0.23 -17.90
CA GLY A 225 7.10 -1.49 -17.77
C GLY A 225 8.01 -1.83 -18.95
N TYR A 226 8.13 -3.13 -19.18
CA TYR A 226 9.07 -3.74 -20.10
C TYR A 226 8.35 -4.72 -21.01
N VAL A 227 8.86 -4.85 -22.23
CA VAL A 227 8.59 -5.97 -23.11
C VAL A 227 9.88 -6.75 -23.31
N GLU A 228 9.85 -8.04 -22.97
CA GLU A 228 11.00 -8.94 -23.14
C GLU A 228 10.91 -9.64 -24.50
N LYS A 229 12.02 -9.67 -25.24
CA LYS A 229 12.19 -10.46 -26.47
C LYS A 229 13.32 -11.46 -26.22
N LYS A 230 13.12 -12.71 -26.64
CA LYS A 230 14.12 -13.78 -26.46
C LYS A 230 15.39 -13.40 -27.23
N GLY A 231 16.54 -13.36 -26.55
CA GLY A 231 17.82 -13.02 -27.16
C GLY A 231 18.03 -11.53 -27.47
N SER A 232 17.21 -10.61 -26.96
CA SER A 232 17.38 -9.17 -27.15
C SER A 232 17.17 -8.38 -25.85
N PRO A 233 17.75 -7.17 -25.72
CA PRO A 233 17.45 -6.27 -24.61
C PRO A 233 15.95 -6.00 -24.52
N SER A 234 15.43 -5.87 -23.29
CA SER A 234 14.02 -5.49 -23.07
C SER A 234 13.75 -4.09 -23.59
N CYS A 235 12.63 -3.90 -24.29
CA CYS A 235 12.13 -2.58 -24.62
C CYS A 235 11.35 -2.00 -23.43
N TYR A 236 11.49 -0.70 -23.19
CA TYR A 236 10.74 0.02 -22.16
C TYR A 236 9.47 0.62 -22.78
N PHE A 237 8.41 0.75 -21.99
CA PHE A 237 7.24 1.51 -22.41
C PHE A 237 6.61 2.26 -21.24
N VAL A 238 6.04 3.42 -21.55
CA VAL A 238 5.27 4.24 -20.62
C VAL A 238 4.05 4.77 -21.36
N VAL A 239 2.86 4.52 -20.80
CA VAL A 239 1.57 4.95 -21.34
C VAL A 239 0.82 5.64 -20.21
N PHE A 240 0.69 6.96 -20.30
CA PHE A 240 -0.11 7.77 -19.37
C PHE A 240 -1.30 8.38 -20.11
N LEU A 241 -2.51 7.94 -19.78
CA LEU A 241 -3.75 8.41 -20.40
C LEU A 241 -4.60 9.15 -19.37
N SER A 242 -4.92 10.41 -19.68
CA SER A 242 -5.81 11.27 -18.91
C SER A 242 -7.21 11.32 -19.54
N ARG A 243 -7.78 10.15 -19.84
CA ARG A 243 -9.12 10.01 -20.47
C ARG A 243 -9.85 8.80 -19.86
N GLU A 244 -11.17 8.86 -19.79
CA GLU A 244 -12.00 7.69 -19.49
C GLU A 244 -12.09 6.80 -20.73
N GLY A 245 -11.78 5.51 -20.58
CA GLY A 245 -11.95 4.54 -21.67
C GLY A 245 -11.11 3.25 -21.52
N PRO A 246 -11.44 2.20 -22.30
CA PRO A 246 -10.75 0.89 -22.30
C PRO A 246 -9.40 0.89 -23.03
N ASP A 247 -8.91 2.04 -23.50
CA ASP A 247 -7.82 2.10 -24.47
C ASP A 247 -6.46 1.64 -23.95
N ALA A 248 -6.20 1.69 -22.64
CA ALA A 248 -4.92 1.23 -22.10
C ALA A 248 -4.62 -0.24 -22.49
N ASP A 249 -5.63 -1.11 -22.48
CA ASP A 249 -5.44 -2.52 -22.81
C ASP A 249 -5.34 -2.75 -24.34
N ARG A 250 -5.95 -1.87 -25.15
CA ARG A 250 -5.73 -1.83 -26.61
C ARG A 250 -4.29 -1.43 -26.94
N PHE A 251 -3.73 -0.42 -26.28
CA PHE A 251 -2.31 -0.07 -26.41
C PHE A 251 -1.41 -1.23 -25.99
N MET A 252 -1.75 -1.95 -24.92
CA MET A 252 -0.98 -3.13 -24.51
C MET A 252 -0.99 -4.24 -25.57
N THR A 253 -2.10 -4.41 -26.29
CA THR A 253 -2.21 -5.38 -27.39
C THR A 253 -1.34 -4.95 -28.58
N ALA A 254 -1.34 -3.66 -28.93
CA ALA A 254 -0.47 -3.11 -29.98
C ALA A 254 1.02 -3.24 -29.61
N ILE A 255 1.39 -2.92 -28.36
CA ILE A 255 2.75 -3.07 -27.82
C ILE A 255 3.20 -4.53 -27.87
N ALA A 256 2.33 -5.48 -27.47
CA ALA A 256 2.60 -6.91 -27.55
C ALA A 256 2.89 -7.33 -28.99
N ARG A 257 2.04 -6.93 -29.94
CA ARG A 257 2.19 -7.24 -31.37
C ARG A 257 3.47 -6.65 -31.96
N PHE A 258 3.82 -5.41 -31.62
CA PHE A 258 5.03 -4.76 -32.10
C PHE A 258 6.28 -5.51 -31.62
N ALA A 259 6.31 -5.90 -30.34
CA ALA A 259 7.46 -6.60 -29.78
C ALA A 259 7.62 -8.05 -30.27
N THR A 260 6.56 -8.66 -30.80
CA THR A 260 6.60 -10.01 -31.39
C THR A 260 6.83 -10.01 -32.89
N ARG A 261 6.77 -8.85 -33.58
CA ARG A 261 7.16 -8.76 -35.00
C ARG A 261 8.67 -8.98 -35.11
N ARG A 262 9.05 -9.85 -36.05
CA ARG A 262 10.44 -10.23 -36.33
C ARG A 262 11.18 -9.02 -36.87
#